data_AF-A0A820I2J5-F1
#
_entry.id   AF-A0A820I2J5-F1
#
_cell.length_a   1.000
_cell.length_b   1.000
_cell.length_c   1.000
_cell.angle_alpha   90.00
_cell.angle_beta   90.00
_cell.angle_gamma   90.00
#
_symmetry.space_group_name_H-M   'P 1'
#
loop_
_entity.id
_entity.type
_entity.pdbx_description
1 polymer ?
#
loop_
_entity_poly.entity_id
_entity_poly.type
_entity_poly.pdbx_seq_one_letter_code
_entity_poly.pdbx_strand_id
1 'polypeptide(L)'
;GRDRTPAWIDDRHMHEYFLPPFEEGVRAGAVSVMINPGEVNGIPGHANYHLLTEILKERYQFHGFTVSDWEEIKRLHFRDHTADTPKEAVRQAVMAGVDMSMVPFDYSFYNLTLECVKDGSIPRTRLDDAVRRILRVKYAL
;
A
#
# COMPACT_ATOMS: atom_id res chain seq x y z
N GLY A 1 17.17 3.26 -18.72
CA GLY A 1 16.24 2.45 -17.90
C GLY A 1 14.81 2.74 -18.32
N ARG A 2 13.87 1.84 -18.03
CA ARG A 2 12.43 2.08 -18.18
C ARG A 2 11.81 2.17 -16.79
N ASP A 3 11.20 3.30 -16.49
CA ASP A 3 10.53 3.54 -15.20
C ASP A 3 9.25 2.68 -15.09
N ARG A 4 8.91 2.24 -13.87
CA ARG A 4 7.68 1.50 -13.54
C ARG A 4 7.38 0.28 -14.43
N THR A 5 8.43 -0.42 -14.88
CA THR A 5 8.27 -1.70 -15.60
C THR A 5 8.34 -2.89 -14.63
N PRO A 6 7.74 -4.05 -14.98
CA PRO A 6 7.72 -5.21 -14.10
C PRO A 6 9.12 -5.63 -13.65
N ALA A 7 9.24 -5.93 -12.36
CA ALA A 7 10.43 -6.51 -11.76
C ALA A 7 10.21 -8.01 -11.51
N TRP A 8 11.13 -8.83 -12.00
CA TRP A 8 11.17 -10.26 -11.75
C TRP A 8 12.26 -10.53 -10.72
N ILE A 9 11.85 -10.79 -9.49
CA ILE A 9 12.74 -10.93 -8.33
C ILE A 9 12.34 -12.21 -7.62
N ASP A 10 13.15 -13.26 -7.69
CA ASP A 10 12.89 -14.46 -6.89
C ASP A 10 13.02 -14.18 -5.39
N ASP A 11 12.40 -15.06 -4.60
CA ASP A 11 12.27 -14.91 -3.15
C ASP A 11 13.62 -14.71 -2.45
N ARG A 12 14.66 -15.43 -2.89
CA ARG A 12 15.99 -15.32 -2.31
C ARG A 12 16.58 -13.92 -2.56
N HIS A 13 16.52 -13.42 -3.80
CA HIS A 13 17.01 -12.07 -4.07
C HIS A 13 16.18 -11.00 -3.34
N MET A 14 14.86 -11.17 -3.25
CA MET A 14 13.98 -10.27 -2.49
C MET A 14 14.45 -10.15 -1.05
N HIS A 15 14.72 -11.28 -0.39
CA HIS A 15 15.15 -11.32 1.01
C HIS A 15 16.62 -10.95 1.23
N GLU A 16 17.53 -11.23 0.29
CA GLU A 16 18.96 -10.92 0.44
C GLU A 16 19.30 -9.46 0.10
N TYR A 17 18.60 -8.83 -0.85
CA TYR A 17 19.01 -7.53 -1.40
C TYR A 17 17.98 -6.41 -1.23
N PHE A 18 16.69 -6.72 -1.38
CA PHE A 18 15.67 -5.65 -1.47
C PHE A 18 15.02 -5.34 -0.13
N LEU A 19 14.66 -6.35 0.65
CA LEU A 19 13.99 -6.19 1.94
C LEU A 19 14.88 -5.72 3.11
N PRO A 20 16.19 -6.09 3.22
CA PRO A 20 16.98 -5.74 4.40
C PRO A 20 17.03 -4.24 4.73
N PRO A 21 17.17 -3.31 3.77
CA PRO A 21 17.13 -1.87 4.08
C PRO A 21 15.79 -1.41 4.67
N PHE A 22 14.67 -2.00 4.26
CA PHE A 22 13.35 -1.67 4.82
C PHE A 22 13.21 -2.21 6.24
N GLU A 23 13.69 -3.42 6.51
CA GLU A 23 13.71 -3.98 7.85
C GLU A 23 14.52 -3.11 8.81
N GLU A 24 15.73 -2.72 8.41
CA GLU A 24 16.57 -1.83 9.23
C GLU A 24 15.95 -0.45 9.39
N GLY A 25 15.30 0.10 8.36
CA GLY A 25 14.58 1.36 8.46
C GLY A 25 13.42 1.31 9.46
N VAL A 26 12.65 0.21 9.47
CA VAL A 26 11.60 -0.04 10.46
C VAL A 26 12.21 -0.15 11.86
N ARG A 27 13.29 -0.91 12.02
CA ARG A 27 14.00 -1.07 13.30
C ARG A 27 14.58 0.24 13.84
N ALA A 28 15.02 1.13 12.94
CA ALA A 28 15.51 2.46 13.27
C ALA A 28 14.39 3.47 13.62
N GLY A 29 13.12 3.07 13.53
CA GLY A 29 11.97 3.91 13.91
C GLY A 29 11.40 4.74 12.77
N ALA A 30 11.53 4.31 11.51
CA ALA A 30 10.82 4.93 10.40
C ALA A 30 9.31 5.02 10.70
N VAL A 31 8.71 6.18 10.41
CA VAL A 31 7.30 6.45 10.71
C VAL A 31 6.38 6.31 9.50
N SER A 32 6.95 6.24 8.30
CA SER A 32 6.20 6.04 7.05
C SER A 32 7.01 5.24 6.03
N VAL A 33 6.31 4.54 5.14
CA VAL A 33 6.89 3.82 4.00
C VAL A 33 6.08 4.16 2.75
N MET A 34 6.75 4.55 1.67
CA MET A 34 6.15 4.75 0.37
C MET A 34 6.16 3.45 -0.43
N ILE A 35 5.05 3.16 -1.10
CA ILE A 35 4.86 1.91 -1.85
C ILE A 35 5.41 2.03 -3.27
N ASN A 36 6.12 0.99 -3.73
CA ASN A 36 6.65 0.88 -5.09
C ASN A 36 5.51 1.03 -6.14
N PRO A 37 5.63 1.96 -7.11
CA PRO A 37 4.65 2.12 -8.19
C PRO A 37 4.66 1.01 -9.25
N GLY A 38 5.71 0.18 -9.28
CA GLY A 38 5.85 -0.92 -10.23
C GLY A 38 5.15 -2.21 -9.80
N GLU A 39 5.32 -3.22 -10.63
CA GLU A 39 4.89 -4.59 -10.38
C GLU A 39 6.08 -5.45 -9.94
N VAL A 40 5.86 -6.36 -9.00
CA VAL A 40 6.84 -7.39 -8.61
C VAL A 40 6.20 -8.76 -8.87
N ASN A 41 6.80 -9.54 -9.77
CA ASN A 41 6.37 -10.90 -10.12
C ASN A 41 4.87 -11.02 -10.47
N GLY A 42 4.31 -10.11 -11.28
CA GLY A 42 2.89 -10.14 -11.64
C GLY A 42 1.96 -9.38 -10.68
N ILE A 43 2.46 -8.84 -9.58
CA ILE A 43 1.64 -8.19 -8.55
C ILE A 43 2.01 -6.70 -8.40
N PRO A 44 1.11 -5.76 -8.72
CA PRO A 44 1.33 -4.34 -8.48
C PRO A 44 1.61 -4.05 -7.00
N GLY A 45 2.58 -3.17 -6.71
CA GLY A 45 2.99 -2.86 -5.34
C GLY A 45 1.83 -2.44 -4.43
N HIS A 46 0.91 -1.63 -4.96
CA HIS A 46 -0.27 -1.15 -4.23
C HIS A 46 -1.33 -2.22 -3.97
N ALA A 47 -1.28 -3.37 -4.66
CA ALA A 47 -2.16 -4.52 -4.43
C ALA A 47 -1.43 -5.70 -3.74
N ASN A 48 -0.15 -5.54 -3.39
CA ASN A 48 0.68 -6.62 -2.88
C ASN A 48 0.52 -6.81 -1.36
N TYR A 49 -0.49 -7.58 -0.95
CA TYR A 49 -0.76 -7.89 0.46
C TYR A 49 0.43 -8.56 1.17
N HIS A 50 1.16 -9.43 0.46
CA HIS A 50 2.32 -10.13 1.01
C HIS A 50 3.42 -9.16 1.46
N LEU A 51 3.81 -8.22 0.61
CA LEU A 51 4.84 -7.24 0.95
C LEU A 51 4.33 -6.21 1.98
N LEU A 52 3.12 -5.69 1.80
CA LEU A 52 2.62 -4.57 2.58
C LEU A 52 2.10 -4.99 3.96
N THR A 53 1.43 -6.13 4.07
CA THR A 53 0.84 -6.59 5.31
C THR A 53 1.67 -7.68 5.96
N GLU A 54 1.88 -8.81 5.29
CA GLU A 54 2.55 -9.97 5.91
C GLU A 54 4.01 -9.70 6.24
N ILE A 55 4.74 -9.02 5.36
CA ILE A 55 6.15 -8.68 5.59
C ILE A 55 6.26 -7.37 6.38
N LEU A 56 5.78 -6.25 5.85
CA LEU A 56 6.04 -4.95 6.46
C LEU A 56 5.31 -4.78 7.81
N LYS A 57 3.98 -4.95 7.83
CA LYS A 57 3.19 -4.67 9.04
C LYS A 57 3.31 -5.79 10.08
N GLU A 58 3.30 -7.04 9.65
CA GLU A 58 3.30 -8.21 10.54
C GLU A 58 4.73 -8.69 10.84
N ARG A 59 5.51 -9.15 9.86
CA ARG A 59 6.86 -9.68 10.13
C ARG A 59 7.79 -8.63 10.72
N TYR A 60 7.82 -7.42 10.17
CA TYR A 60 8.69 -6.34 10.65
C TYR A 60 8.05 -5.50 11.76
N GLN A 61 6.82 -5.82 12.18
CA GLN A 61 6.10 -5.11 13.23
C GLN A 61 6.03 -3.60 12.98
N PHE A 62 5.93 -3.18 11.70
CA PHE A 62 5.89 -1.77 11.35
C PHE A 62 4.63 -1.10 11.93
N HIS A 63 4.86 -0.08 12.74
CA HIS A 63 3.82 0.63 13.49
C HIS A 63 3.46 2.01 12.91
N GLY A 64 4.17 2.47 11.89
CA GLY A 64 3.83 3.66 11.11
C GLY A 64 2.72 3.39 10.10
N PHE A 65 2.62 4.26 9.09
CA PHE A 65 1.63 4.13 8.01
C PHE A 65 2.29 4.00 6.63
N THR A 66 1.63 3.30 5.72
CA THR A 66 2.02 3.24 4.31
C THR A 66 1.34 4.35 3.52
N VAL A 67 2.06 4.92 2.57
CA VAL A 67 1.53 5.92 1.64
C VAL A 67 1.74 5.46 0.20
N SER A 68 0.73 5.65 -0.65
CA SER A 68 0.90 5.38 -2.07
C SER A 68 1.94 6.32 -2.68
N ASP A 69 2.59 5.90 -3.77
CA ASP A 69 3.19 6.87 -4.71
C ASP A 69 2.04 7.57 -5.50
N TRP A 70 2.40 8.56 -6.30
CA TRP A 70 1.49 9.49 -6.95
C TRP A 70 0.46 8.80 -7.86
N GLU A 71 -0.82 8.88 -7.49
CA GLU A 71 -1.97 8.34 -8.24
C GLU A 71 -1.97 6.82 -8.50
N GLU A 72 -1.10 6.05 -7.84
CA GLU A 72 -0.91 4.63 -8.16
C GLU A 72 -2.14 3.75 -7.88
N ILE A 73 -3.00 4.11 -6.93
CA ILE A 73 -4.21 3.32 -6.64
C ILE A 73 -5.09 3.21 -7.89
N LYS A 74 -5.27 4.30 -8.65
CA LYS A 74 -6.10 4.26 -9.86
C LYS A 74 -5.47 3.45 -10.98
N ARG A 75 -4.13 3.34 -11.00
CA ARG A 75 -3.38 2.62 -12.03
C ARG A 75 -3.64 1.12 -11.99
N LEU A 76 -4.03 0.58 -10.82
CA LEU A 76 -4.56 -0.79 -10.71
C LEU A 76 -5.71 -1.06 -11.70
N HIS A 77 -6.53 -0.05 -12.01
CA HIS A 77 -7.61 -0.16 -12.98
C HIS A 77 -7.17 0.11 -14.42
N PHE A 78 -6.55 1.27 -14.67
CA PHE A 78 -6.32 1.74 -16.05
C PHE A 78 -4.96 1.39 -16.65
N ARG A 79 -3.97 0.95 -15.85
CA ARG A 79 -2.62 0.58 -16.30
C ARG A 79 -2.37 -0.92 -16.13
N ASP A 80 -2.56 -1.41 -14.91
CA ASP A 80 -2.22 -2.79 -14.53
C ASP A 80 -3.35 -3.77 -14.81
N HIS A 81 -4.58 -3.26 -14.98
CA HIS A 81 -5.79 -4.04 -15.27
C HIS A 81 -6.05 -5.17 -14.26
N THR A 82 -5.65 -4.98 -13.00
CA THR A 82 -5.96 -5.91 -11.90
C THR A 82 -7.32 -5.62 -11.25
N ALA A 83 -7.87 -4.42 -11.48
CA ALA A 83 -9.17 -4.00 -10.97
C ALA A 83 -10.12 -3.62 -12.11
N ASP A 84 -11.33 -4.18 -12.11
CA ASP A 84 -12.34 -3.90 -13.15
C ASP A 84 -12.93 -2.49 -13.05
N THR A 85 -12.84 -1.86 -11.87
CA THR A 85 -13.37 -0.51 -11.63
C THR A 85 -12.44 0.29 -10.71
N PRO A 86 -12.52 1.64 -10.71
CA PRO A 86 -11.83 2.45 -9.73
C PRO A 86 -12.19 2.11 -8.28
N LYS A 87 -13.42 1.68 -8.02
CA LYS A 87 -13.85 1.21 -6.69
C LYS A 87 -13.11 -0.06 -6.28
N GLU A 88 -13.00 -1.01 -7.19
CA GLU A 88 -12.27 -2.26 -6.97
C GLU A 88 -10.77 -1.98 -6.75
N ALA A 89 -10.20 -1.01 -7.45
CA ALA A 89 -8.83 -0.56 -7.24
C ALA A 89 -8.61 -0.01 -5.81
N VAL A 90 -9.54 0.82 -5.32
CA VAL A 90 -9.52 1.31 -3.93
C VAL A 90 -9.63 0.16 -2.94
N ARG A 91 -10.54 -0.79 -3.18
CA ARG A 91 -10.71 -1.98 -2.33
C ARG A 91 -9.43 -2.79 -2.26
N GLN A 92 -8.83 -3.13 -3.41
CA GLN A 92 -7.57 -3.87 -3.48
C GLN A 92 -6.45 -3.17 -2.70
N ALA A 93 -6.28 -1.86 -2.92
CA ALA A 93 -5.22 -1.09 -2.29
C ALA A 93 -5.36 -1.02 -0.76
N VAL A 94 -6.55 -0.67 -0.28
CA VAL A 94 -6.80 -0.54 1.17
C VAL A 94 -6.68 -1.89 1.86
N MET A 95 -7.22 -2.96 1.24
CA MET A 95 -7.12 -4.32 1.79
C MET A 95 -5.69 -4.88 1.75
N ALA A 96 -4.88 -4.52 0.74
CA ALA A 96 -3.47 -4.90 0.66
C ALA A 96 -2.63 -4.29 1.80
N GLY A 97 -3.05 -3.14 2.31
CA GLY A 97 -2.39 -2.49 3.45
C GLY A 97 -2.02 -1.03 3.22
N VAL A 98 -2.52 -0.39 2.16
CA VAL A 98 -2.37 1.07 1.95
C VAL A 98 -3.14 1.82 3.04
N ASP A 99 -2.49 2.77 3.72
CA ASP A 99 -3.10 3.59 4.76
C ASP A 99 -3.46 5.00 4.26
N MET A 100 -2.64 5.58 3.37
CA MET A 100 -2.82 6.92 2.83
C MET A 100 -2.67 6.96 1.30
N SER A 101 -3.62 7.62 0.62
CA SER A 101 -3.54 7.89 -0.81
C SER A 101 -2.85 9.24 -1.07
N MET A 102 -1.83 9.24 -1.92
CA MET A 102 -1.11 10.45 -2.34
C MET A 102 -1.72 11.00 -3.64
N VAL A 103 -2.87 11.67 -3.50
CA VAL A 103 -3.53 12.39 -4.61
C VAL A 103 -4.10 13.72 -4.08
N PRO A 104 -3.51 14.87 -4.41
CA PRO A 104 -3.93 16.15 -3.84
C PRO A 104 -5.09 16.83 -4.61
N PHE A 105 -5.41 16.38 -5.82
CA PHE A 105 -6.38 17.05 -6.70
C PHE A 105 -7.65 16.27 -6.99
N ASP A 106 -7.70 14.98 -6.63
CA ASP A 106 -8.88 14.14 -6.81
C ASP A 106 -9.31 13.49 -5.50
N TYR A 107 -10.53 13.80 -5.09
CA TYR A 107 -11.17 13.34 -3.87
C TYR A 107 -11.98 12.05 -4.05
N SER A 108 -11.99 11.44 -5.25
CA SER A 108 -12.69 10.20 -5.54
C SER A 108 -12.31 9.05 -4.59
N PHE A 109 -11.05 8.99 -4.16
CA PHE A 109 -10.57 8.00 -3.18
C PHE A 109 -11.42 7.98 -1.91
N TYR A 110 -11.81 9.15 -1.39
CA TYR A 110 -12.67 9.25 -0.21
C TYR A 110 -14.06 8.66 -0.47
N ASN A 111 -14.72 9.07 -1.57
CA ASN A 111 -16.06 8.60 -1.90
C ASN A 111 -16.09 7.08 -2.12
N LEU A 112 -15.12 6.55 -2.87
CA LEU A 112 -15.01 5.14 -3.17
C LEU A 112 -14.69 4.30 -1.92
N THR A 113 -13.81 4.80 -1.03
CA THR A 113 -13.54 4.15 0.25
C THR A 113 -14.79 4.12 1.13
N LEU A 114 -15.55 5.22 1.19
CA LEU A 114 -16.80 5.29 1.94
C LEU A 114 -17.84 4.30 1.41
N GLU A 115 -17.97 4.17 0.10
CA GLU A 115 -18.83 3.17 -0.52
C GLU A 115 -18.41 1.75 -0.13
N CYS A 116 -17.12 1.43 -0.23
CA CYS A 116 -16.59 0.12 0.14
C CYS A 116 -16.81 -0.23 1.63
N VAL A 117 -16.78 0.78 2.51
CA VAL A 117 -17.07 0.55 3.94
C VAL A 117 -18.56 0.38 4.17
N LYS A 118 -19.42 1.12 3.45
CA LYS A 118 -20.89 1.00 3.55
C LYS A 118 -21.41 -0.33 3.03
N ASP A 119 -20.83 -0.87 1.97
CA ASP A 119 -21.21 -2.18 1.41
C ASP A 119 -20.47 -3.36 2.06
N GLY A 120 -19.52 -3.10 2.94
CA GLY A 120 -18.78 -4.11 3.70
C GLY A 120 -17.59 -4.74 2.97
N SER A 121 -17.28 -4.31 1.74
CA SER A 121 -16.12 -4.79 0.99
C SER A 121 -14.77 -4.33 1.58
N ILE A 122 -14.77 -3.26 2.38
CA ILE A 122 -13.70 -2.92 3.33
C ILE A 122 -14.29 -2.97 4.75
N PRO A 123 -13.80 -3.86 5.63
CA PRO A 123 -14.30 -3.93 6.99
C PRO A 123 -13.89 -2.68 7.78
N ARG A 124 -14.76 -2.21 8.69
CA ARG A 124 -14.48 -1.04 9.54
C ARG A 124 -13.19 -1.18 10.34
N THR A 125 -12.82 -2.40 10.74
CA THR A 125 -11.56 -2.70 11.43
C THR A 125 -10.34 -2.33 10.58
N ARG A 126 -10.39 -2.53 9.26
CA ARG A 126 -9.30 -2.14 8.35
C ARG A 126 -9.20 -0.63 8.25
N LEU A 127 -10.33 0.08 8.14
CA LEU A 127 -10.34 1.54 8.16
C LEU A 127 -9.79 2.09 9.48
N ASP A 128 -10.23 1.56 10.62
CA ASP A 128 -9.80 1.98 11.94
C ASP A 128 -8.29 1.73 12.15
N ASP A 129 -7.71 0.66 11.60
CA ASP A 129 -6.26 0.43 11.59
C ASP A 129 -5.50 1.51 10.81
N ALA A 130 -5.92 1.81 9.57
CA ALA A 130 -5.27 2.83 8.73
C ALA A 130 -5.30 4.20 9.41
N VAL A 131 -6.47 4.59 9.94
CA VAL A 131 -6.64 5.86 10.65
C VAL A 131 -5.78 5.91 11.92
N ARG A 132 -5.74 4.82 12.70
CA ARG A 132 -4.92 4.74 13.93
C ARG A 132 -3.43 4.91 13.63
N ARG A 133 -2.93 4.32 12.55
CA ARG A 133 -1.53 4.46 12.11
C ARG A 133 -1.18 5.90 11.75
N ILE A 134 -2.05 6.57 10.99
CA ILE A 134 -1.87 7.98 10.63
C ILE A 134 -1.89 8.87 11.89
N LEU A 135 -2.87 8.67 12.78
CA LEU A 135 -2.98 9.45 14.01
C LEU A 135 -1.77 9.22 14.93
N ARG A 136 -1.30 7.97 15.06
CA ARG A 136 -0.09 7.65 15.85
C ARG A 136 1.10 8.50 15.43
N VAL A 137 1.36 8.62 14.13
CA VAL A 137 2.48 9.45 13.64
C VAL A 137 2.21 10.92 13.89
N LYS A 138 0.99 11.42 13.66
CA LYS A 138 0.63 12.82 13.94
C LYS A 138 0.80 13.20 15.42
N TYR A 139 0.54 12.28 16.36
CA TYR A 139 0.72 12.51 17.79
C TYR A 139 2.18 12.42 18.27
N ALA A 140 3.06 11.82 17.48
CA ALA A 140 4.48 11.67 17.80
C ALA A 140 5.35 12.84 17.33
N LEU A 141 4.77 13.79 16.58
CA LEU A 141 5.39 15.00 16.04
C LEU A 141 4.91 16.24 16.81
#